data_AF-A0A7S2KTP1-F1
#
_entry.id   AF-A0A7S2KTP1-F1
#
_cell.length_a   1.000
_cell.length_b   1.000
_cell.length_c   1.000
_cell.angle_alpha   90.00
_cell.angle_beta   90.00
_cell.angle_gamma   90.00
#
_symmetry.space_group_name_H-M   'P 1'
#
loop_
_entity.id
_entity.type
_entity.pdbx_description
1 polymer ?
#
loop_
_entity_poly.entity_id
_entity_poly.type
_entity_poly.pdbx_seq_one_letter_code
_entity_poly.pdbx_strand_id
1 'polypeptide(L)'
;RLDTTLSADVMELRNVVSDADKLEAIGQVGLERCIAYKRELCPDDSEEDIMRDVAKHCDEKLLLLLPNYFRTRGGKVLGKKPHQFMVNWRENWDRSTLT
;
A
#
# COMPACT_ATOMS: atom_id res chain seq x y z
N ARG A 1 20.83 -3.73 17.62
CA ARG A 1 20.85 -3.81 16.14
C ARG A 1 21.37 -5.20 15.80
N LEU A 2 20.52 -6.12 15.37
CA LEU A 2 20.94 -7.45 14.89
C LEU A 2 21.60 -7.27 13.51
N ASP A 3 22.73 -6.55 13.47
CA ASP A 3 23.61 -6.50 12.30
C ASP A 3 24.60 -7.67 12.40
N THR A 4 24.05 -8.88 12.44
CA THR A 4 24.76 -10.06 11.92
C THR A 4 24.43 -10.08 10.43
N THR A 5 25.41 -9.80 9.58
CA THR A 5 25.29 -9.87 8.11
C THR A 5 24.62 -11.18 7.72
N LEU A 6 23.33 -11.09 7.37
CA LEU A 6 22.57 -12.21 6.85
C LEU A 6 23.25 -12.70 5.57
N SER A 7 23.26 -14.02 5.35
CA SER A 7 23.75 -14.56 4.08
C SER A 7 22.94 -14.00 2.91
N ALA A 8 23.50 -14.04 1.71
CA ALA A 8 22.81 -13.59 0.50
C ALA A 8 21.45 -14.27 0.35
N ASP A 9 21.38 -15.59 0.58
CA ASP A 9 20.15 -16.37 0.49
C ASP A 9 19.08 -15.92 1.50
N VAL A 10 19.48 -15.62 2.74
CA VAL A 10 18.54 -15.15 3.77
C VAL A 10 18.08 -13.72 3.48
N MET A 11 18.94 -12.87 2.91
CA MET A 11 18.56 -11.54 2.44
C MET A 11 17.58 -11.60 1.26
N GLU A 12 17.80 -12.52 0.33
CA GLU A 12 16.88 -12.74 -0.79
C GLU A 12 15.52 -13.23 -0.30
N LEU A 13 15.48 -14.25 0.57
CA LEU A 13 14.24 -14.75 1.16
C LEU A 13 13.49 -13.63 1.90
N ARG A 14 14.18 -12.83 2.71
CA ARG A 14 13.59 -11.67 3.40
C ARG A 14 12.97 -10.71 2.39
N ASN A 15 13.66 -10.39 1.30
CA ASN A 15 13.16 -9.48 0.28
C ASN A 15 11.92 -10.05 -0.43
N VAL A 16 11.90 -11.35 -0.72
CA VAL A 16 10.73 -12.03 -1.31
C VAL A 16 9.53 -11.96 -0.38
N VAL A 17 9.68 -12.34 0.89
CA VAL A 17 8.60 -12.30 1.89
C VAL A 17 8.11 -10.86 2.10
N SER A 18 9.03 -9.91 2.18
CA SER A 18 8.68 -8.50 2.35
C SER A 18 7.92 -7.96 1.15
N ASP A 19 8.29 -8.33 -0.08
CA ASP A 19 7.56 -7.88 -1.28
C ASP A 19 6.18 -8.55 -1.39
N ALA A 20 6.04 -9.80 -0.98
CA ALA A 20 4.75 -10.50 -0.94
C ALA A 20 3.75 -9.79 0.00
N ASP A 21 4.18 -9.41 1.20
CA ASP A 21 3.35 -8.64 2.14
C ASP A 21 2.91 -7.29 1.55
N LYS A 22 3.82 -6.58 0.86
CA LYS A 22 3.50 -5.31 0.19
C LYS A 22 2.53 -5.48 -0.97
N LEU A 23 2.58 -6.59 -1.72
CA LEU A 23 1.62 -6.87 -2.79
C LEU A 23 0.20 -6.97 -2.24
N GLU A 24 0.03 -7.63 -1.10
CA GLU A 24 -1.26 -7.77 -0.41
C GLU A 24 -1.77 -6.46 0.22
N ALA A 25 -0.89 -5.47 0.39
CA ALA A 25 -1.23 -4.15 0.92
C ALA A 25 -1.70 -3.16 -0.16
N ILE A 26 -1.48 -3.44 -1.44
CA ILE A 26 -1.82 -2.54 -2.56
C ILE A 26 -2.86 -3.14 -3.50
N GLY A 27 -3.47 -2.29 -4.34
CA GLY A 27 -4.54 -2.69 -5.26
C GLY A 27 -5.92 -2.64 -4.59
N GLN A 28 -6.90 -3.24 -5.26
CA GLN A 28 -8.30 -3.17 -4.82
C GLN A 28 -8.51 -3.75 -3.42
N VAL A 29 -8.04 -4.98 -3.19
CA VAL A 29 -8.18 -5.64 -1.88
C VAL A 29 -7.43 -4.88 -0.79
N GLY A 30 -6.22 -4.38 -1.08
CA GLY A 30 -5.46 -3.56 -0.14
C GLY A 30 -6.21 -2.27 0.27
N LEU A 31 -6.84 -1.61 -0.70
CA LEU A 31 -7.68 -0.43 -0.44
C LEU A 31 -8.91 -0.77 0.40
N GLU A 32 -9.64 -1.83 0.05
CA GLU A 32 -10.81 -2.31 0.81
C GLU A 32 -10.45 -2.62 2.27
N ARG A 33 -9.28 -3.24 2.49
CA ARG A 33 -8.75 -3.49 3.84
C ARG A 33 -8.47 -2.20 4.61
N CYS A 34 -7.95 -1.16 3.96
CA CYS A 34 -7.71 0.13 4.60
C CYS A 34 -9.01 0.80 5.03
N ILE A 35 -10.03 0.76 4.17
CA ILE A 35 -11.37 1.30 4.47
C ILE A 35 -12.00 0.53 5.63
N ALA A 36 -11.98 -0.81 5.59
CA ALA A 36 -12.51 -1.65 6.66
C ALA A 36 -11.80 -1.40 8.00
N TYR A 37 -10.47 -1.29 7.98
CA TYR A 37 -9.69 -0.98 9.17
C TYR A 37 -10.07 0.38 9.77
N LYS A 38 -10.23 1.41 8.94
CA LYS A 38 -10.57 2.75 9.41
C LYS A 38 -12.00 2.83 9.96
N ARG A 39 -12.96 2.14 9.34
CA ARG A 39 -14.34 1.99 9.88
C ARG A 39 -14.35 1.35 11.26
N GLU A 40 -13.55 0.29 11.47
CA GLU A 40 -13.47 -0.37 12.77
C GLU A 40 -12.77 0.49 13.82
N LEU A 41 -11.72 1.22 13.42
CA LEU A 41 -10.96 2.08 14.32
C LEU A 41 -11.74 3.32 14.77
N CYS A 42 -12.58 3.85 13.89
CA CYS A 42 -13.33 5.09 14.10
C CYS A 42 -14.79 4.91 13.65
N PRO A 43 -15.63 4.18 14.42
CA PRO A 43 -16.99 3.82 14.01
C PRO A 43 -17.94 5.02 13.90
N ASP A 44 -17.60 6.15 14.55
CA ASP A 44 -18.39 7.38 14.51
C ASP A 44 -17.95 8.36 13.40
N ASP A 45 -16.84 8.08 12.69
CA ASP A 45 -16.38 8.90 11.58
C ASP A 45 -17.38 8.80 10.41
N SER A 46 -17.62 9.91 9.71
CA SER A 46 -18.39 9.86 8.48
C SER A 46 -17.65 9.10 7.38
N GLU A 47 -18.38 8.59 6.38
CA GLU A 47 -17.74 7.95 5.21
C GLU A 47 -16.77 8.90 4.50
N GLU A 48 -17.04 10.20 4.48
CA GLU A 48 -16.12 11.20 3.91
C GLU A 48 -14.81 11.31 4.72
N ASP A 49 -14.91 11.32 6.06
CA ASP A 49 -13.75 11.35 6.95
C ASP A 49 -12.89 10.10 6.79
N ILE A 50 -13.53 8.93 6.73
CA ILE A 50 -12.87 7.64 6.48
C ILE A 50 -12.12 7.68 5.15
N MET A 51 -12.78 8.10 4.07
CA MET A 51 -12.19 8.09 2.74
C MET A 51 -11.06 9.12 2.60
N ARG A 52 -11.18 10.28 3.25
CA ARG A 52 -10.10 11.27 3.34
C ARG A 52 -8.87 10.72 4.05
N ASP A 53 -9.05 10.02 5.16
CA ASP A 53 -7.94 9.41 5.90
C ASP A 53 -7.28 8.26 5.11
N VAL A 54 -8.08 7.46 4.41
CA VAL A 54 -7.56 6.42 3.49
C VAL A 54 -6.79 7.05 2.33
N ALA A 55 -7.28 8.14 1.74
CA ALA A 55 -6.57 8.87 0.69
C ALA A 55 -5.22 9.40 1.18
N LYS A 56 -5.19 10.00 2.38
CA LYS A 56 -3.94 10.41 3.03
C LYS A 56 -2.99 9.23 3.25
N HIS A 57 -3.50 8.08 3.72
CA HIS A 57 -2.70 6.87 3.91
C HIS A 57 -2.11 6.34 2.60
N CYS A 58 -2.86 6.43 1.49
CA CYS A 58 -2.37 6.09 0.17
C CYS A 58 -1.14 6.95 -0.21
N ASP A 59 -1.24 8.26 -0.02
CA ASP A 59 -0.18 9.23 -0.38
C ASP A 59 1.06 9.07 0.50
N GLU A 60 0.88 8.94 1.81
CA GLU A 60 1.98 8.85 2.78
C GLU A 60 2.68 7.49 2.79
N LYS A 61 2.02 6.42 2.33
CA LYS A 61 2.53 5.05 2.46
C LYS A 61 2.35 4.20 1.21
N LEU A 62 1.11 3.88 0.83
CA LEU A 62 0.84 2.79 -0.13
C LEU A 62 1.39 3.08 -1.54
N LEU A 63 1.26 4.32 -2.01
CA LEU A 63 1.82 4.74 -3.30
C LEU A 63 3.35 4.82 -3.27
N LEU A 64 3.98 4.92 -2.10
CA LEU A 64 5.43 4.90 -1.98
C LEU A 64 6.01 3.48 -2.06
N LEU A 65 5.20 2.44 -1.87
CA LEU A 65 5.68 1.05 -1.80
C LEU A 65 6.42 0.62 -3.07
N LEU A 66 5.78 0.75 -4.24
CA LEU A 66 6.37 0.35 -5.52
C LEU A 66 7.68 1.09 -5.88
N PRO A 67 7.74 2.44 -5.83
CA PRO A 67 8.96 3.15 -6.21
C PRO A 67 10.12 2.94 -5.23
N ASN A 68 9.83 2.81 -3.92
CA ASN A 68 10.87 2.92 -2.89
C ASN A 68 11.15 1.64 -2.09
N TYR A 69 10.16 0.76 -1.94
CA TYR A 69 10.22 -0.32 -0.94
C TYR A 69 10.16 -1.74 -1.52
N PHE A 70 9.71 -1.92 -2.76
CA PHE A 70 9.83 -3.20 -3.47
C PHE A 70 11.29 -3.51 -3.83
N ARG A 71 11.74 -4.73 -3.48
CA ARG A 71 13.15 -5.12 -3.57
C ARG A 71 13.44 -6.02 -4.76
N THR A 72 12.61 -7.02 -4.97
CA THR A 72 12.78 -8.06 -5.98
C THR A 72 12.28 -7.59 -7.35
N ARG A 73 12.87 -8.15 -8.41
CA ARG A 73 12.37 -7.91 -9.78
C ARG A 73 10.93 -8.40 -9.93
N GLY A 74 10.61 -9.57 -9.36
CA GLY A 74 9.26 -10.15 -9.39
C GLY A 74 8.23 -9.24 -8.73
N GLY A 75 8.51 -8.80 -7.49
CA GLY A 75 7.65 -7.88 -6.75
C GLY A 75 7.43 -6.56 -7.50
N LYS A 76 8.48 -5.96 -8.07
CA LYS A 76 8.34 -4.75 -8.89
C LYS A 76 7.48 -4.94 -10.13
N VAL A 77 7.53 -6.10 -10.77
CA VAL A 77 6.70 -6.40 -11.94
C VAL A 77 5.24 -6.60 -11.52
N LEU A 78 5.01 -7.45 -10.52
CA LEU A 78 3.67 -7.78 -10.01
C LEU A 78 2.98 -6.55 -9.40
N GLY A 79 3.72 -5.66 -8.76
CA GLY A 79 3.20 -4.47 -8.09
C GLY A 79 2.69 -3.38 -9.02
N LYS A 80 3.06 -3.38 -10.32
CA LYS A 80 2.67 -2.31 -11.27
C LYS A 80 1.16 -2.16 -11.41
N LYS A 81 0.46 -3.27 -11.68
CA LYS A 81 -1.00 -3.27 -11.88
C LYS A 81 -1.76 -2.81 -10.64
N PRO A 82 -1.55 -3.38 -9.44
CA PRO A 82 -2.26 -2.93 -8.24
C PRO A 82 -1.85 -1.51 -7.82
N HIS A 83 -0.59 -1.11 -8.01
CA HIS A 83 -0.19 0.28 -7.78
C HIS A 83 -0.94 1.25 -8.68
N GLN A 84 -1.02 0.95 -9.99
CA GLN A 84 -1.76 1.81 -10.93
C GLN A 84 -3.26 1.90 -10.59
N PHE A 85 -3.86 0.80 -10.10
CA PHE A 85 -5.22 0.84 -9.60
C PHE A 85 -5.38 1.89 -8.49
N MET A 86 -4.45 1.93 -7.53
CA MET A 86 -4.51 2.90 -6.43
C MET A 86 -4.26 4.33 -6.89
N VAL A 87 -3.37 4.55 -7.85
CA VAL A 87 -3.17 5.87 -8.48
C VAL A 87 -4.48 6.35 -9.11
N ASN A 88 -5.11 5.50 -9.92
CA ASN A 88 -6.37 5.84 -10.57
C ASN A 88 -7.49 6.13 -9.55
N TRP A 89 -7.57 5.34 -8.49
CA TRP A 89 -8.51 5.59 -7.39
C TRP A 89 -8.25 6.93 -6.71
N ARG A 90 -6.99 7.25 -6.42
CA ARG A 90 -6.58 8.48 -5.75
C ARG A 90 -6.91 9.73 -6.59
N GLU A 91 -6.65 9.67 -7.88
CA GLU A 91 -6.99 10.75 -8.83
C GLU A 91 -8.50 10.95 -8.98
N ASN A 92 -9.28 9.86 -8.95
CA ASN A 92 -10.74 9.94 -8.97
C ASN A 92 -11.27 10.64 -7.70
N TRP A 93 -10.70 10.30 -6.53
CA TRP A 93 -11.06 10.95 -5.27
C TRP A 93 -10.78 12.46 -5.29
N ASP A 94 -9.58 12.88 -5.72
CA ASP A 94 -9.23 14.31 -5.82
C ASP A 94 -10.24 15.08 -6.68
N ARG A 95 -10.58 14.53 -7.85
CA ARG A 95 -11.57 15.15 -8.74
C ARG A 95 -12.95 15.29 -8.10
N SER A 96 -13.40 14.29 -7.35
CA SER A 96 -14.70 14.34 -6.67
C SER A 96 -14.75 15.33 -5.50
N THR A 97 -13.60 15.64 -4.89
CA THR A 97 -13.51 16.60 -3.78
C THR A 97 -13.29 18.05 -4.21
N LEU A 98 -13.02 18.29 -5.50
CA LEU A 98 -12.81 19.63 -6.09
C LEU A 98 -14.07 20.21 -6.75
N THR A 99 -15.18 19.47 -6.75
CA THR A 99 -16.49 19.85 -7.31
C THR A 99 -17.50 20.05 -6.20
#